data_AF-B9AF02-F1
#
_entry.id   AF-B9AF02-F1
#
_cell.length_a   1.000
_cell.length_b   1.000
_cell.length_c   1.000
_cell.angle_alpha   90.00
_cell.angle_beta   90.00
_cell.angle_gamma   90.00
#
_symmetry.space_group_name_H-M   'P 1'
#
loop_
_entity.id
_entity.type
_entity.pdbx_description
1 polymer ?
#
loop_
_entity_poly.entity_id
_entity_poly.type
_entity_poly.pdbx_seq_one_letter_code
_entity_poly.pdbx_strand_id
1 'polypeptide(L)'
;MGLSMADKKFLDAMKNKFSEDPTDKRTTFYNMGGWKQSERKSAFVKEGKEIAEKRGIPMYNPDIGTPLGQRALMSYQLSTTDTYVEGDDLHFINNAAIQQAWDDIRRTVIVGLNTAHNVLEKRLGIEVTPETITEYLETVNHAMPGAAVVQEHMVETDPLVVQDSYVKVFTGDDELADEIDSAFVLDINKEFNEEQAAALKEEVGGSVWQAVRIPAIVGRVCDGGTTSRWSAMQIGMSMISAYNQCAGEGATGDFAYASKHAEVIHMGTYLPVRRARAENELGGVPFGFMADICQSSRVNADDPVRSTLDVVALGAALYDQIWLGSYMSGGVGFTQYATAAYTDDVLDDFTYYGKDYVEDKYGGLTEAPNNMDTVLDVGSEVSFYALEQYEEYPALLETHFGGSQRASVISAAAGCSTAFATGNAQTGLSAWYLGMYLHKEQHSRLGFYGYDLQDQCGAANVFSIRNDEGLPLEMRGPNYPNYAMNVGHQGEYAGIAQAPHAARGDAWSFNPLVKIAFADKNLVFDFSKPREEFAKGALREFEPSGERTVITPAK
;
A
#
# COMPACT_ATOMS: atom_id res chain seq x y z
N MET A 1 -10.23 28.98 -22.73
CA MET A 1 -11.69 28.93 -22.51
C MET A 1 -11.86 28.21 -21.19
N GLY A 2 -12.47 28.85 -20.20
CA GLY A 2 -12.48 28.33 -18.83
C GLY A 2 -13.26 27.02 -18.74
N LEU A 3 -12.56 25.95 -18.42
CA LEU A 3 -13.14 24.80 -17.72
C LEU A 3 -13.97 25.37 -16.56
N SER A 4 -15.25 24.99 -16.49
CA SER A 4 -16.14 25.49 -15.45
C SER A 4 -15.53 25.18 -14.09
N MET A 5 -15.34 26.20 -13.24
CA MET A 5 -15.02 26.01 -11.82
C MET A 5 -16.16 25.24 -11.15
N ALA A 6 -16.17 23.92 -11.26
CA ALA A 6 -16.78 23.09 -10.25
C ALA A 6 -16.12 23.45 -8.91
N ASP A 7 -16.89 23.45 -7.81
CA ASP A 7 -16.35 23.75 -6.49
C ASP A 7 -15.14 22.84 -6.21
N LYS A 8 -14.00 23.44 -5.82
CA LYS A 8 -12.77 22.72 -5.53
C LYS A 8 -13.02 21.64 -4.48
N LYS A 9 -12.49 20.44 -4.67
CA LYS A 9 -12.85 19.28 -3.83
C LYS A 9 -12.44 19.47 -2.36
N PHE A 10 -11.37 20.21 -2.10
CA PHE A 10 -10.86 20.45 -0.75
C PHE A 10 -11.62 21.53 0.04
N LEU A 11 -12.54 22.28 -0.57
CA LEU A 11 -13.15 23.46 0.09
C LEU A 11 -13.95 23.09 1.34
N ASP A 12 -14.65 21.96 1.31
CA ASP A 12 -15.46 21.54 2.46
C ASP A 12 -14.58 21.13 3.63
N ALA A 13 -13.44 20.46 3.38
CA ALA A 13 -12.44 20.19 4.39
C ALA A 13 -11.86 21.46 5.00
N MET A 14 -11.55 22.48 4.19
CA MET A 14 -11.03 23.76 4.67
C MET A 14 -12.05 24.49 5.56
N LYS A 15 -13.32 24.54 5.14
CA LYS A 15 -14.42 25.16 5.91
C LYS A 15 -14.72 24.43 7.22
N ASN A 16 -14.45 23.12 7.29
CA ASN A 16 -14.59 22.35 8.52
C ASN A 16 -13.44 22.64 9.51
N LYS A 17 -12.22 22.81 9.01
CA LYS A 17 -11.01 23.01 9.82
C LYS A 17 -10.91 24.40 10.45
N PHE A 18 -11.34 25.43 9.74
CA PHE A 18 -11.14 26.82 10.13
C PHE A 18 -12.47 27.57 10.19
N SER A 19 -12.53 28.56 11.08
CA SER A 19 -13.71 29.42 11.22
C SER A 19 -13.79 30.50 10.14
N GLU A 20 -12.63 30.86 9.58
CA GLU A 20 -12.42 31.84 8.54
C GLU A 20 -12.80 31.29 7.16
N ASP A 21 -13.05 32.18 6.20
CA ASP A 21 -13.21 31.75 4.81
C ASP A 21 -11.88 31.15 4.31
N PRO A 22 -11.88 30.09 3.49
CA PRO A 22 -10.64 29.49 3.00
C PRO A 22 -9.67 30.44 2.27
N THR A 23 -10.17 31.58 1.78
CA THR A 23 -9.39 32.65 1.12
C THR A 23 -8.83 33.71 2.07
N ASP A 24 -9.24 33.70 3.35
CA ASP A 24 -8.83 34.71 4.33
C ASP A 24 -7.34 34.60 4.66
N LYS A 25 -6.64 35.73 4.59
CA LYS A 25 -5.18 35.81 4.78
C LYS A 25 -4.76 36.04 6.24
N ARG A 26 -5.71 36.05 7.17
CA ARG A 26 -5.48 36.40 8.57
C ARG A 26 -6.31 35.52 9.47
N THR A 27 -5.70 35.04 10.54
CA THR A 27 -6.35 34.31 11.63
C THR A 27 -5.77 34.81 12.97
N THR A 28 -6.26 34.25 14.08
CA THR A 28 -5.77 34.54 15.43
C THR A 28 -5.10 33.30 16.04
N PHE A 29 -3.93 33.50 16.62
CA PHE A 29 -3.16 32.45 17.29
C PHE A 29 -3.05 32.71 18.80
N TYR A 30 -2.53 31.72 19.54
CA TYR A 30 -2.20 31.81 20.97
C TYR A 30 -3.40 31.99 21.93
N ASN A 31 -4.64 31.80 21.45
CA ASN A 31 -5.87 31.98 22.21
C ASN A 31 -6.72 30.70 22.35
N MET A 32 -6.22 29.55 21.89
CA MET A 32 -6.95 28.28 21.82
C MET A 32 -6.73 27.38 23.06
N GLY A 33 -5.92 27.81 24.03
CA GLY A 33 -5.69 27.04 25.26
C GLY A 33 -4.68 25.88 25.12
N GLY A 34 -3.87 25.88 24.06
CA GLY A 34 -2.82 24.88 23.84
C GLY A 34 -3.40 23.50 23.52
N TRP A 35 -2.87 22.44 24.11
CA TRP A 35 -3.36 21.07 23.94
C TRP A 35 -4.81 20.86 24.38
N LYS A 36 -5.36 21.75 25.23
CA LYS A 36 -6.72 21.64 25.77
C LYS A 36 -7.82 21.84 24.72
N GLN A 37 -7.48 22.35 23.53
CA GLN A 37 -8.42 22.44 22.41
C GLN A 37 -8.73 21.08 21.77
N SER A 38 -7.85 20.09 21.97
CA SER A 38 -7.95 18.78 21.34
C SER A 38 -8.48 17.74 22.33
N GLU A 39 -9.41 16.92 21.85
CA GLU A 39 -9.95 15.79 22.61
C GLU A 39 -8.86 14.74 22.81
N ARG A 40 -8.12 14.40 21.74
CA ARG A 40 -7.08 13.36 21.78
C ARG A 40 -5.91 13.74 22.67
N LYS A 41 -5.39 14.96 22.56
CA LYS A 41 -4.32 15.41 23.46
C LYS A 41 -4.80 15.43 24.92
N SER A 42 -6.04 15.84 25.17
CA SER A 42 -6.60 15.80 26.53
C SER A 42 -6.71 14.38 27.10
N ALA A 43 -7.11 13.41 26.29
CA ALA A 43 -7.08 11.99 26.66
C ALA A 43 -5.65 11.52 26.97
N PHE A 44 -4.68 11.83 26.12
CA PHE A 44 -3.28 11.43 26.32
C PHE A 44 -2.67 12.02 27.60
N VAL A 45 -3.03 13.26 27.97
CA VAL A 45 -2.59 13.85 29.25
C VAL A 45 -3.13 13.05 30.44
N LYS A 46 -4.38 12.62 30.39
CA LYS A 46 -5.01 11.82 31.45
C LYS A 46 -4.36 10.45 31.55
N GLU A 47 -4.29 9.73 30.43
CA GLU A 47 -3.69 8.39 30.35
C GLU A 47 -2.21 8.40 30.74
N GLY A 48 -1.45 9.41 30.30
CA GLY A 48 -0.04 9.59 30.64
C GLY A 48 0.19 9.72 32.15
N LYS A 49 -0.69 10.43 32.86
CA LYS A 49 -0.65 10.55 34.32
C LYS A 49 -0.96 9.23 35.01
N GLU A 50 -2.04 8.55 34.60
CA GLU A 50 -2.43 7.25 35.16
C GLU A 50 -1.31 6.20 34.98
N ILE A 51 -0.67 6.17 33.81
CA ILE A 51 0.47 5.29 33.52
C ILE A 51 1.67 5.64 34.40
N ALA A 52 2.00 6.93 34.52
CA ALA A 52 3.13 7.39 35.32
C ALA A 52 2.96 7.01 36.80
N GLU A 53 1.76 7.18 37.34
CA GLU A 53 1.40 6.77 38.71
C GLU A 53 1.51 5.25 38.88
N LYS A 54 0.93 4.48 37.96
CA LYS A 54 0.90 3.01 38.03
C LYS A 54 2.30 2.38 37.99
N ARG A 55 3.21 2.90 37.17
CA ARG A 55 4.55 2.31 36.96
C ARG A 55 5.69 3.02 37.71
N GLY A 56 5.42 4.18 38.33
CA GLY A 56 6.40 4.97 39.07
C GLY A 56 7.45 5.68 38.21
N ILE A 57 7.20 5.87 36.90
CA ILE A 57 8.13 6.52 35.96
C ILE A 57 7.35 7.51 35.09
N PRO A 58 7.77 8.79 34.99
CA PRO A 58 7.12 9.78 34.14
C PRO A 58 6.84 9.27 32.72
N MET A 59 5.72 9.70 32.14
CA MET A 59 5.28 9.37 30.78
C MET A 59 4.88 10.67 30.07
N TYR A 60 3.93 10.60 29.12
CA TYR A 60 3.41 11.73 28.36
C TYR A 60 3.10 12.92 29.28
N ASN A 61 3.76 14.04 29.03
CA ASN A 61 3.64 15.27 29.80
C ASN A 61 3.69 16.48 28.83
N PRO A 62 2.59 17.24 28.69
CA PRO A 62 2.52 18.36 27.74
C PRO A 62 3.36 19.57 28.16
N ASP A 63 3.91 19.59 29.39
CA ASP A 63 4.78 20.66 29.88
C ASP A 63 6.26 20.44 29.51
N ILE A 64 6.60 19.31 28.88
CA ILE A 64 7.95 19.02 28.39
C ILE A 64 8.09 19.52 26.95
N GLY A 65 9.16 20.26 26.67
CA GLY A 65 9.43 20.81 25.33
C GLY A 65 8.61 22.08 25.06
N THR A 66 8.08 22.20 23.85
CA THR A 66 7.27 23.36 23.44
C THR A 66 5.78 23.07 23.61
N PRO A 67 4.98 23.99 24.15
CA PRO A 67 3.54 23.78 24.34
C PRO A 67 2.81 23.75 22.98
N LEU A 68 2.27 22.58 22.63
CA LEU A 68 1.47 22.38 21.42
C LEU A 68 0.14 23.15 21.46
N GLY A 69 -0.44 23.40 20.28
CA GLY A 69 -1.76 24.05 20.14
C GLY A 69 -1.74 25.57 20.26
N GLN A 70 -0.64 26.22 19.87
CA GLN A 70 -0.62 27.68 19.69
C GLN A 70 -1.39 28.13 18.43
N ARG A 71 -1.58 27.21 17.49
CA ARG A 71 -2.49 27.30 16.34
C ARG A 71 -3.54 26.19 16.42
N ALA A 72 -4.49 26.21 15.50
CA ALA A 72 -5.52 25.18 15.41
C ALA A 72 -4.88 23.79 15.26
N LEU A 73 -5.27 22.86 16.12
CA LEU A 73 -4.98 21.44 15.95
C LEU A 73 -6.08 20.86 15.05
N MET A 74 -5.79 20.75 13.76
CA MET A 74 -6.77 20.50 12.71
C MET A 74 -7.31 19.06 12.74
N SER A 75 -8.60 18.91 12.42
CA SER A 75 -9.17 17.65 11.92
C SER A 75 -8.76 17.44 10.47
N TYR A 76 -8.78 16.20 9.99
CA TYR A 76 -8.50 15.82 8.60
C TYR A 76 -9.66 14.98 8.08
N GLN A 77 -10.18 15.34 6.91
CA GLN A 77 -11.11 14.50 6.18
C GLN A 77 -10.31 13.38 5.54
N LEU A 78 -10.67 12.11 5.70
CA LEU A 78 -10.08 11.09 4.83
C LEU A 78 -10.70 11.24 3.44
N SER A 79 -9.86 11.44 2.42
CA SER A 79 -10.32 11.70 1.07
C SER A 79 -11.31 10.62 0.60
N THR A 80 -12.32 11.02 -0.17
CA THR A 80 -13.47 10.19 -0.61
C THR A 80 -14.40 9.66 0.49
N THR A 81 -14.27 10.16 1.72
CA THR A 81 -15.17 9.85 2.83
C THR A 81 -15.66 11.13 3.50
N ASP A 82 -16.73 11.02 4.28
CA ASP A 82 -17.21 12.12 5.14
C ASP A 82 -16.59 12.09 6.54
N THR A 83 -15.53 11.28 6.75
CA THR A 83 -14.94 11.05 8.07
C THR A 83 -13.88 12.10 8.39
N TYR A 84 -14.08 12.83 9.49
CA TYR A 84 -13.13 13.80 10.04
C TYR A 84 -12.54 13.31 11.36
N VAL A 85 -11.21 13.29 11.45
CA VAL A 85 -10.49 12.85 12.65
C VAL A 85 -9.30 13.76 12.96
N GLU A 86 -8.87 13.83 14.23
CA GLU A 86 -7.58 14.45 14.53
C GLU A 86 -6.44 13.62 13.94
N GLY A 87 -5.35 14.27 13.49
CA GLY A 87 -4.24 13.57 12.85
C GLY A 87 -3.58 12.48 13.72
N ASP A 88 -3.75 12.54 15.05
CA ASP A 88 -3.32 11.50 15.98
C ASP A 88 -3.97 10.12 15.72
N ASP A 89 -5.22 10.10 15.23
CA ASP A 89 -5.95 8.86 14.93
C ASP A 89 -5.52 8.24 13.58
N LEU A 90 -4.76 8.99 12.78
CA LEU A 90 -4.15 8.52 11.53
C LEU A 90 -2.72 8.02 11.71
N HIS A 91 -2.15 8.16 12.91
CA HIS A 91 -0.85 7.59 13.23
C HIS A 91 -0.94 6.06 13.27
N PHE A 92 -0.08 5.35 12.54
CA PHE A 92 -0.18 3.89 12.39
C PHE A 92 -0.29 3.12 13.72
N ILE A 93 0.38 3.56 14.80
CA ILE A 93 0.24 2.94 16.14
C ILE A 93 -1.18 3.05 16.72
N ASN A 94 -1.92 4.12 16.39
CA ASN A 94 -3.27 4.37 16.87
C ASN A 94 -4.35 3.87 15.90
N ASN A 95 -3.96 3.36 14.73
CA ASN A 95 -4.86 2.97 13.67
C ASN A 95 -4.66 1.48 13.33
N ALA A 96 -5.60 0.64 13.79
CA ALA A 96 -5.53 -0.80 13.60
C ALA A 96 -5.62 -1.22 12.12
N ALA A 97 -6.33 -0.46 11.29
CA ALA A 97 -6.47 -0.75 9.87
C ALA A 97 -5.15 -0.56 9.11
N ILE A 98 -4.39 0.51 9.40
CA ILE A 98 -3.05 0.72 8.80
C ILE A 98 -2.09 -0.41 9.20
N GLN A 99 -2.16 -0.89 10.45
CA GLN A 99 -1.35 -2.03 10.89
C GLN A 99 -1.75 -3.31 10.17
N GLN A 100 -3.05 -3.59 10.06
CA GLN A 100 -3.55 -4.80 9.41
C GLN A 100 -3.28 -4.81 7.91
N ALA A 101 -3.35 -3.65 7.23
CA ALA A 101 -2.95 -3.53 5.83
C ALA A 101 -1.50 -4.01 5.63
N TRP A 102 -0.60 -3.64 6.55
CA TRP A 102 0.77 -4.12 6.50
C TRP A 102 0.88 -5.61 6.84
N ASP A 103 0.21 -6.07 7.90
CA ASP A 103 0.25 -7.48 8.30
C ASP A 103 -0.25 -8.40 7.18
N ASP A 104 -1.34 -8.03 6.50
CA ASP A 104 -1.90 -8.78 5.36
C ASP A 104 -0.92 -8.86 4.19
N ILE A 105 -0.14 -7.80 3.90
CA ILE A 105 0.92 -7.87 2.88
C ILE A 105 2.08 -8.75 3.36
N ARG A 106 2.61 -8.47 4.55
CA ARG A 106 3.76 -9.17 5.14
C ARG A 106 3.55 -10.68 5.20
N ARG A 107 2.37 -11.11 5.62
CA ARG A 107 2.01 -12.52 5.85
C ARG A 107 1.60 -13.26 4.57
N THR A 108 1.64 -12.58 3.42
CA THR A 108 1.32 -13.17 2.11
C THR A 108 2.56 -13.65 1.36
N VAL A 109 2.47 -14.84 0.76
CA VAL A 109 3.40 -15.30 -0.27
C VAL A 109 2.61 -16.05 -1.35
N ILE A 110 3.08 -15.99 -2.59
CA ILE A 110 2.48 -16.75 -3.70
C ILE A 110 3.41 -17.91 -4.04
N VAL A 111 2.86 -19.12 -4.15
CA VAL A 111 3.65 -20.34 -4.40
C VAL A 111 3.02 -21.17 -5.51
N GLY A 112 3.76 -21.41 -6.58
CA GLY A 112 3.33 -22.25 -7.69
C GLY A 112 3.18 -23.71 -7.26
N LEU A 113 2.21 -24.40 -7.85
CA LEU A 113 2.04 -25.85 -7.72
C LEU A 113 2.60 -26.62 -8.92
N ASN A 114 3.03 -25.93 -9.98
CA ASN A 114 3.38 -26.57 -11.25
C ASN A 114 4.59 -27.50 -11.12
N THR A 115 5.66 -27.05 -10.46
CA THR A 115 6.83 -27.91 -10.21
C THR A 115 6.49 -29.02 -9.24
N ALA A 116 5.65 -28.76 -8.22
CA ALA A 116 5.20 -29.79 -7.29
C ALA A 116 4.40 -30.90 -8.00
N HIS A 117 3.42 -30.54 -8.83
CA HIS A 117 2.64 -31.47 -9.64
C HIS A 117 3.54 -32.27 -10.60
N ASN A 118 4.53 -31.62 -11.23
CA ASN A 118 5.51 -32.32 -12.06
C ASN A 118 6.36 -33.34 -11.27
N VAL A 119 6.74 -33.03 -10.02
CA VAL A 119 7.46 -33.99 -9.15
C VAL A 119 6.55 -35.19 -8.85
N LEU A 120 5.28 -34.97 -8.51
CA LEU A 120 4.31 -36.04 -8.29
C LEU A 120 4.18 -36.95 -9.52
N GLU A 121 3.91 -36.38 -10.69
CA GLU A 121 3.66 -37.16 -11.89
C GLU A 121 4.92 -37.82 -12.45
N LYS A 122 6.04 -37.09 -12.54
CA LYS A 122 7.23 -37.56 -13.25
C LYS A 122 8.18 -38.34 -12.37
N ARG A 123 8.36 -37.93 -11.10
CA ARG A 123 9.31 -38.57 -10.18
C ARG A 123 8.64 -39.66 -9.35
N LEU A 124 7.39 -39.45 -8.93
CA LEU A 124 6.67 -40.40 -8.06
C LEU A 124 5.65 -41.26 -8.81
N GLY A 125 5.25 -40.87 -10.04
CA GLY A 125 4.23 -41.59 -10.81
C GLY A 125 2.83 -41.49 -10.19
N ILE A 126 2.58 -40.41 -9.46
CA ILE A 126 1.30 -40.11 -8.79
C ILE A 126 0.51 -39.16 -9.70
N GLU A 127 -0.74 -39.51 -10.00
CA GLU A 127 -1.65 -38.69 -10.79
C GLU A 127 -2.12 -37.47 -9.99
N VAL A 128 -2.24 -36.32 -10.66
CA VAL A 128 -2.80 -35.09 -10.09
C VAL A 128 -4.08 -34.75 -10.82
N THR A 129 -5.20 -34.75 -10.09
CA THR A 129 -6.53 -34.37 -10.58
C THR A 129 -7.12 -33.24 -9.72
N PRO A 130 -8.20 -32.58 -10.17
CA PRO A 130 -8.89 -31.56 -9.39
C PRO A 130 -9.35 -32.07 -8.01
N GLU A 131 -9.74 -33.35 -7.90
CA GLU A 131 -10.08 -33.98 -6.62
C GLU A 131 -8.87 -34.09 -5.70
N THR A 132 -7.70 -34.53 -6.22
CA THR A 132 -6.47 -34.60 -5.41
C THR A 132 -5.96 -33.22 -5.00
N ILE A 133 -6.16 -32.21 -5.85
CA ILE A 133 -5.84 -30.81 -5.52
C ILE A 133 -6.76 -30.33 -4.41
N THR A 134 -8.05 -30.66 -4.46
CA THR A 134 -9.01 -30.32 -3.39
C THR A 134 -8.64 -31.01 -2.07
N GLU A 135 -8.29 -32.29 -2.09
CA GLU A 135 -7.82 -33.01 -0.88
C GLU A 135 -6.53 -32.40 -0.30
N TYR A 136 -5.60 -32.00 -1.17
CA TYR A 136 -4.42 -31.23 -0.76
C TYR A 136 -4.80 -29.89 -0.13
N LEU A 137 -5.78 -29.18 -0.69
CA LEU A 137 -6.22 -27.87 -0.19
C LEU A 137 -6.94 -27.97 1.15
N GLU A 138 -7.74 -29.00 1.38
CA GLU A 138 -8.28 -29.31 2.71
C GLU A 138 -7.16 -29.57 3.72
N THR A 139 -6.19 -30.41 3.33
CA THR A 139 -5.04 -30.78 4.17
C THR A 139 -4.20 -29.57 4.54
N VAL A 140 -3.87 -28.72 3.57
CA VAL A 140 -3.02 -27.56 3.80
C VAL A 140 -3.74 -26.46 4.57
N ASN A 141 -5.07 -26.32 4.46
CA ASN A 141 -5.81 -25.38 5.29
C ASN A 141 -5.92 -25.82 6.75
N HIS A 142 -5.84 -27.13 7.04
CA HIS A 142 -5.61 -27.62 8.42
C HIS A 142 -4.16 -27.37 8.87
N ALA A 143 -3.17 -27.69 8.04
CA ALA A 143 -1.77 -27.60 8.43
C ALA A 143 -1.23 -26.16 8.51
N MET A 144 -1.63 -25.26 7.60
CA MET A 144 -1.06 -23.92 7.44
C MET A 144 -1.12 -23.06 8.71
N PRO A 145 -2.23 -23.06 9.49
CA PRO A 145 -2.29 -22.31 10.75
C PRO A 145 -1.40 -22.89 11.87
N GLY A 146 -0.86 -24.10 11.70
CA GLY A 146 0.07 -24.75 12.64
C GLY A 146 -0.45 -26.03 13.30
N ALA A 147 -1.25 -26.84 12.58
CA ALA A 147 -1.73 -28.14 13.04
C ALA A 147 -0.99 -29.32 12.37
N ALA A 148 -1.01 -30.49 13.01
CA ALA A 148 -0.22 -31.65 12.59
C ALA A 148 -0.99 -32.59 11.67
N VAL A 149 -0.28 -33.24 10.74
CA VAL A 149 -0.85 -34.20 9.76
C VAL A 149 -0.14 -35.55 9.68
N VAL A 150 1.01 -35.73 10.37
CA VAL A 150 1.81 -36.98 10.27
C VAL A 150 2.24 -37.51 11.63
N GLN A 151 2.95 -36.69 12.41
CA GLN A 151 3.58 -37.16 13.63
C GLN A 151 2.57 -37.27 14.78
N GLU A 152 2.65 -38.37 15.54
CA GLU A 152 1.90 -38.55 16.79
C GLU A 152 2.43 -37.61 17.89
N HIS A 153 1.58 -37.27 18.86
CA HIS A 153 1.90 -36.47 20.04
C HIS A 153 2.44 -35.06 19.71
N MET A 154 1.96 -34.45 18.63
CA MET A 154 2.25 -33.05 18.30
C MET A 154 1.44 -32.09 19.19
N VAL A 155 2.01 -30.93 19.42
CA VAL A 155 1.32 -29.77 19.97
C VAL A 155 0.98 -28.82 18.83
N GLU A 156 -0.12 -28.10 18.94
CA GLU A 156 -0.70 -27.32 17.84
C GLU A 156 -0.99 -25.90 18.28
N THR A 157 -1.19 -25.00 17.31
CA THR A 157 -1.65 -23.63 17.56
C THR A 157 -3.13 -23.61 17.94
N ASP A 158 -3.54 -22.65 18.77
CA ASP A 158 -4.97 -22.43 19.07
C ASP A 158 -5.65 -21.82 17.84
N PRO A 159 -6.66 -22.48 17.23
CA PRO A 159 -7.30 -21.98 16.02
C PRO A 159 -7.86 -20.56 16.13
N LEU A 160 -8.30 -20.12 17.31
CA LEU A 160 -8.81 -18.75 17.50
C LEU A 160 -7.70 -17.69 17.42
N VAL A 161 -6.45 -18.07 17.70
CA VAL A 161 -5.28 -17.17 17.64
C VAL A 161 -4.74 -17.04 16.21
N VAL A 162 -5.01 -18.04 15.36
CA VAL A 162 -4.48 -18.15 13.99
C VAL A 162 -5.56 -18.21 12.92
N GLN A 163 -6.79 -17.82 13.24
CA GLN A 163 -7.98 -17.93 12.40
C GLN A 163 -7.89 -17.18 11.05
N ASP A 164 -6.95 -16.24 10.93
CA ASP A 164 -6.72 -15.46 9.72
C ASP A 164 -5.79 -16.16 8.71
N SER A 165 -5.24 -17.33 9.06
CA SER A 165 -4.35 -18.10 8.20
C SER A 165 -5.09 -19.12 7.35
N TYR A 166 -4.79 -19.15 6.05
CA TYR A 166 -5.40 -20.07 5.10
C TYR A 166 -4.59 -20.11 3.78
N VAL A 167 -4.99 -21.00 2.88
CA VAL A 167 -4.48 -21.13 1.52
C VAL A 167 -5.63 -21.18 0.52
N LYS A 168 -5.54 -20.37 -0.51
CA LYS A 168 -6.38 -20.47 -1.71
C LYS A 168 -5.54 -20.63 -2.96
N VAL A 169 -6.15 -21.05 -4.06
CA VAL A 169 -5.53 -21.20 -5.37
C VAL A 169 -6.23 -20.35 -6.43
N PHE A 170 -5.52 -20.04 -7.49
CA PHE A 170 -6.07 -19.49 -8.73
C PHE A 170 -5.34 -20.08 -9.93
N THR A 171 -6.04 -20.10 -11.07
CA THR A 171 -5.55 -20.57 -12.36
C THR A 171 -6.30 -19.83 -13.49
N GLY A 172 -5.71 -19.77 -14.68
CA GLY A 172 -6.37 -19.26 -15.89
C GLY A 172 -7.21 -20.32 -16.61
N ASP A 173 -7.17 -21.58 -16.15
CA ASP A 173 -7.98 -22.67 -16.65
C ASP A 173 -9.34 -22.72 -15.93
N ASP A 174 -10.39 -22.24 -16.60
CA ASP A 174 -11.74 -22.18 -16.04
C ASP A 174 -12.31 -23.58 -15.72
N GLU A 175 -12.00 -24.60 -16.52
CA GLU A 175 -12.49 -25.96 -16.29
C GLU A 175 -11.88 -26.54 -15.01
N LEU A 176 -10.57 -26.36 -14.83
CA LEU A 176 -9.88 -26.75 -13.60
C LEU A 176 -10.39 -25.96 -12.39
N ALA A 177 -10.59 -24.65 -12.52
CA ALA A 177 -11.09 -23.81 -11.44
C ALA A 177 -12.50 -24.20 -10.99
N ASP A 178 -13.38 -24.60 -11.92
CA ASP A 178 -14.75 -25.04 -11.65
C ASP A 178 -14.82 -26.41 -10.96
N GLU A 179 -13.81 -27.26 -11.16
CA GLU A 179 -13.74 -28.62 -10.57
C GLU A 179 -13.10 -28.66 -9.18
N ILE A 180 -12.30 -27.66 -8.80
CA ILE A 180 -11.76 -27.52 -7.43
C ILE A 180 -12.86 -26.98 -6.50
N ASP A 181 -12.90 -27.41 -5.24
CA ASP A 181 -13.86 -26.83 -4.28
C ASP A 181 -13.71 -25.31 -4.20
N SER A 182 -14.80 -24.62 -4.53
CA SER A 182 -14.91 -23.17 -4.58
C SER A 182 -14.50 -22.45 -3.28
N ALA A 183 -14.51 -23.11 -2.12
CA ALA A 183 -14.01 -22.56 -0.87
C ALA A 183 -12.51 -22.20 -0.94
N PHE A 184 -11.76 -22.91 -1.78
CA PHE A 184 -10.32 -22.74 -1.95
C PHE A 184 -9.94 -21.96 -3.21
N VAL A 185 -10.89 -21.55 -4.05
CA VAL A 185 -10.60 -20.88 -5.32
C VAL A 185 -10.74 -19.36 -5.17
N LEU A 186 -9.72 -18.64 -5.62
CA LEU A 186 -9.79 -17.21 -5.96
C LEU A 186 -10.23 -17.10 -7.42
N ASP A 187 -11.54 -16.93 -7.60
CA ASP A 187 -12.19 -16.93 -8.90
C ASP A 187 -11.95 -15.61 -9.65
N ILE A 188 -11.10 -15.67 -10.67
CA ILE A 188 -10.73 -14.50 -11.49
C ILE A 188 -11.96 -13.91 -12.19
N ASN A 189 -12.91 -14.73 -12.66
CA ASN A 189 -14.10 -14.25 -13.37
C ASN A 189 -15.09 -13.54 -12.45
N LYS A 190 -15.08 -13.87 -11.14
CA LYS A 190 -15.94 -13.21 -10.15
C LYS A 190 -15.36 -11.90 -9.62
N GLU A 191 -14.04 -11.82 -9.51
CA GLU A 191 -13.40 -10.69 -8.85
C GLU A 191 -13.02 -9.55 -9.82
N PHE A 192 -12.86 -9.84 -11.11
CA PHE A 192 -12.47 -8.88 -12.14
C PHE A 192 -13.57 -8.70 -13.19
N ASN A 193 -13.58 -7.55 -13.87
CA ASN A 193 -14.44 -7.37 -15.04
C ASN A 193 -14.00 -8.28 -16.21
N GLU A 194 -14.84 -8.44 -17.23
CA GLU A 194 -14.60 -9.41 -18.32
C GLU A 194 -13.25 -9.22 -19.03
N GLU A 195 -12.89 -7.97 -19.36
CA GLU A 195 -11.64 -7.66 -20.04
C GLU A 195 -10.42 -7.93 -19.16
N GLN A 196 -10.50 -7.53 -17.88
CA GLN A 196 -9.42 -7.75 -16.93
C GLN A 196 -9.25 -9.24 -16.61
N ALA A 197 -10.35 -9.97 -16.42
CA ALA A 197 -10.34 -11.40 -16.19
C ALA A 197 -9.72 -12.15 -17.38
N ALA A 198 -10.08 -11.79 -18.61
CA ALA A 198 -9.49 -12.38 -19.81
C ALA A 198 -7.97 -12.18 -19.85
N ALA A 199 -7.50 -10.96 -19.63
CA ALA A 199 -6.06 -10.65 -19.64
C ALA A 199 -5.29 -11.39 -18.54
N LEU A 200 -5.86 -11.47 -17.33
CA LEU A 200 -5.25 -12.19 -16.20
C LEU A 200 -5.18 -13.69 -16.45
N LYS A 201 -6.25 -14.30 -16.99
CA LYS A 201 -6.26 -15.73 -17.32
C LYS A 201 -5.30 -16.08 -18.44
N GLU A 202 -5.18 -15.22 -19.46
CA GLU A 202 -4.20 -15.41 -20.54
C GLU A 202 -2.76 -15.47 -19.99
N GLU A 203 -2.43 -14.56 -19.07
CA GLU A 203 -1.10 -14.48 -18.49
C GLU A 203 -0.80 -15.61 -17.48
N VAL A 204 -1.79 -16.03 -16.69
CA VAL A 204 -1.64 -17.18 -15.78
C VAL A 204 -1.56 -18.51 -16.55
N GLY A 205 -2.33 -18.62 -17.64
CA GLY A 205 -2.52 -19.85 -18.40
C GLY A 205 -3.04 -21.00 -17.54
N GLY A 206 -2.71 -22.24 -17.91
CA GLY A 206 -3.07 -23.44 -17.13
C GLY A 206 -2.25 -23.67 -15.86
N SER A 207 -1.44 -22.69 -15.44
CA SER A 207 -0.66 -22.80 -14.21
C SER A 207 -1.55 -22.68 -12.98
N VAL A 208 -1.23 -23.40 -11.91
CA VAL A 208 -1.92 -23.27 -10.61
C VAL A 208 -1.00 -22.59 -9.61
N TRP A 209 -1.51 -21.53 -8.99
CA TRP A 209 -0.80 -20.73 -7.99
C TRP A 209 -1.55 -20.70 -6.68
N GLN A 210 -0.82 -20.80 -5.57
CA GLN A 210 -1.37 -20.67 -4.23
C GLN A 210 -1.14 -19.26 -3.70
N ALA A 211 -2.18 -18.60 -3.20
CA ALA A 211 -2.06 -17.46 -2.31
C ALA A 211 -2.04 -17.98 -0.86
N VAL A 212 -0.86 -17.96 -0.24
CA VAL A 212 -0.67 -18.44 1.13
C VAL A 212 -0.64 -17.27 2.10
N ARG A 213 -1.43 -17.39 3.16
CA ARG A 213 -1.59 -16.40 4.21
C ARG A 213 -1.22 -17.03 5.55
N ILE A 214 -0.04 -16.71 6.09
CA ILE A 214 0.35 -17.19 7.43
C ILE A 214 -0.38 -16.36 8.50
N PRO A 215 -0.41 -16.81 9.78
CA PRO A 215 -1.11 -16.05 10.82
C PRO A 215 -0.47 -14.68 11.07
N ALA A 216 -1.27 -13.61 11.17
CA ALA A 216 -0.77 -12.26 11.41
C ALA A 216 0.09 -12.19 12.70
N ILE A 217 -0.31 -12.89 13.75
CA ILE A 217 0.47 -12.97 15.00
C ILE A 217 1.89 -13.50 14.80
N VAL A 218 2.10 -14.42 13.84
CA VAL A 218 3.45 -14.91 13.50
C VAL A 218 4.26 -13.79 12.84
N GLY A 219 3.68 -13.05 11.91
CA GLY A 219 4.33 -11.89 11.29
C GLY A 219 4.66 -10.76 12.27
N ARG A 220 3.85 -10.59 13.32
CA ARG A 220 4.05 -9.59 14.39
C ARG A 220 5.09 -10.03 15.44
N VAL A 221 5.20 -11.32 15.73
CA VAL A 221 6.19 -11.88 16.67
C VAL A 221 7.55 -12.10 16.00
N CYS A 222 7.54 -12.49 14.73
CA CYS A 222 8.72 -12.75 13.92
C CYS A 222 8.95 -11.58 12.92
N ASP A 223 9.12 -11.90 11.63
CA ASP A 223 9.38 -10.95 10.55
C ASP A 223 8.83 -11.47 9.20
N GLY A 224 8.96 -10.67 8.13
CA GLY A 224 8.54 -11.08 6.79
C GLY A 224 9.31 -12.29 6.23
N GLY A 225 10.56 -12.50 6.65
CA GLY A 225 11.37 -13.65 6.23
C GLY A 225 10.79 -14.98 6.69
N THR A 226 9.92 -14.94 7.70
CA THR A 226 9.21 -16.12 8.20
C THR A 226 8.14 -16.60 7.22
N THR A 227 7.50 -15.71 6.46
CA THR A 227 6.30 -16.01 5.65
C THR A 227 6.52 -17.14 4.65
N SER A 228 7.53 -17.04 3.78
CA SER A 228 7.81 -18.10 2.78
C SER A 228 8.29 -19.39 3.41
N ARG A 229 9.04 -19.29 4.51
CA ARG A 229 9.59 -20.45 5.22
C ARG A 229 8.47 -21.24 5.89
N TRP A 230 7.61 -20.57 6.65
CA TRP A 230 6.42 -21.15 7.26
C TRP A 230 5.52 -21.81 6.20
N SER A 231 5.22 -21.07 5.13
CA SER A 231 4.41 -21.57 4.01
C SER A 231 4.97 -22.87 3.43
N ALA A 232 6.27 -22.88 3.10
CA ALA A 232 6.92 -24.06 2.56
C ALA A 232 6.93 -25.26 3.50
N MET A 233 7.03 -25.06 4.82
CA MET A 233 6.98 -26.16 5.78
C MET A 233 5.61 -26.84 5.73
N GLN A 234 4.54 -26.06 5.78
CA GLN A 234 3.18 -26.59 5.82
C GLN A 234 2.74 -27.13 4.46
N ILE A 235 3.18 -26.53 3.35
CA ILE A 235 3.04 -27.11 2.00
C ILE A 235 3.73 -28.47 1.93
N GLY A 236 4.97 -28.59 2.40
CA GLY A 236 5.72 -29.84 2.40
C GLY A 236 5.02 -30.96 3.19
N MET A 237 4.51 -30.64 4.39
CA MET A 237 3.77 -31.59 5.21
C MET A 237 2.44 -32.01 4.55
N SER A 238 1.77 -31.07 3.89
CA SER A 238 0.50 -31.34 3.21
C SER A 238 0.70 -32.17 1.95
N MET A 239 1.77 -31.93 1.20
CA MET A 239 2.18 -32.77 0.06
C MET A 239 2.48 -34.20 0.50
N ILE A 240 3.16 -34.39 1.64
CA ILE A 240 3.42 -35.72 2.20
C ILE A 240 2.10 -36.43 2.52
N SER A 241 1.19 -35.75 3.21
CA SER A 241 -0.06 -36.33 3.69
C SER A 241 -1.04 -36.63 2.54
N ALA A 242 -1.41 -35.60 1.76
CA ALA A 242 -2.45 -35.72 0.74
C ALA A 242 -2.07 -36.68 -0.40
N TYR A 243 -0.78 -36.78 -0.73
CA TYR A 243 -0.29 -37.68 -1.79
C TYR A 243 0.37 -38.95 -1.24
N ASN A 244 0.13 -39.30 0.03
CA ASN A 244 0.58 -40.56 0.65
C ASN A 244 2.07 -40.87 0.45
N GLN A 245 2.91 -39.84 0.56
CA GLN A 245 4.35 -39.98 0.35
C GLN A 245 5.05 -40.51 1.60
N CYS A 246 6.28 -40.98 1.44
CA CYS A 246 7.16 -41.20 2.59
C CYS A 246 7.42 -39.87 3.30
N ALA A 247 7.24 -39.83 4.62
CA ALA A 247 7.51 -38.65 5.44
C ALA A 247 9.03 -38.41 5.61
N GLY A 248 9.66 -37.86 4.57
CA GLY A 248 11.09 -37.51 4.55
C GLY A 248 11.90 -38.38 3.58
N GLU A 249 11.63 -38.26 2.28
CA GLU A 249 12.40 -38.93 1.23
C GLU A 249 13.07 -37.92 0.27
N GLY A 250 13.73 -38.43 -0.77
CA GLY A 250 14.44 -37.58 -1.74
C GLY A 250 13.53 -36.61 -2.50
N ALA A 251 12.27 -36.97 -2.77
CA ALA A 251 11.30 -36.10 -3.43
C ALA A 251 10.81 -34.96 -2.51
N THR A 252 10.78 -35.19 -1.19
CA THR A 252 10.48 -34.14 -0.19
C THR A 252 11.41 -32.92 -0.34
N GLY A 253 12.67 -33.15 -0.72
CA GLY A 253 13.64 -32.08 -1.00
C GLY A 253 13.27 -31.22 -2.22
N ASP A 254 12.63 -31.79 -3.24
CA ASP A 254 12.20 -31.02 -4.43
C ASP A 254 11.03 -30.09 -4.09
N PHE A 255 10.05 -30.58 -3.34
CA PHE A 255 8.93 -29.76 -2.86
C PHE A 255 9.43 -28.59 -2.00
N ALA A 256 10.42 -28.84 -1.14
CA ALA A 256 11.05 -27.80 -0.32
C ALA A 256 11.79 -26.76 -1.19
N TYR A 257 12.49 -27.18 -2.24
CA TYR A 257 13.17 -26.25 -3.15
C TYR A 257 12.16 -25.43 -3.98
N ALA A 258 11.11 -26.08 -4.50
CA ALA A 258 10.07 -25.41 -5.28
C ALA A 258 9.36 -24.33 -4.46
N SER A 259 8.87 -24.68 -3.27
CA SER A 259 8.11 -23.79 -2.39
C SER A 259 8.92 -22.67 -1.71
N LYS A 260 10.26 -22.77 -1.70
CA LYS A 260 11.15 -21.77 -1.07
C LYS A 260 11.95 -20.95 -2.06
N HIS A 261 12.07 -21.39 -3.31
CA HIS A 261 12.97 -20.79 -4.28
C HIS A 261 12.43 -20.83 -5.71
N ALA A 262 12.10 -22.00 -6.26
CA ALA A 262 11.86 -22.13 -7.70
C ALA A 262 10.56 -21.49 -8.18
N GLU A 263 9.50 -21.54 -7.35
CA GLU A 263 8.16 -21.07 -7.71
C GLU A 263 7.54 -20.19 -6.60
N VAL A 264 8.38 -19.40 -5.92
CA VAL A 264 7.92 -18.50 -4.85
C VAL A 264 7.99 -17.04 -5.29
N ILE A 265 6.94 -16.28 -5.01
CA ILE A 265 6.90 -14.84 -5.19
C ILE A 265 6.72 -14.19 -3.82
N HIS A 266 7.80 -13.55 -3.37
CA HIS A 266 7.80 -12.69 -2.19
C HIS A 266 7.13 -11.35 -2.50
N MET A 267 6.49 -10.74 -1.51
CA MET A 267 5.97 -9.38 -1.66
C MET A 267 7.10 -8.35 -1.69
N GLY A 268 8.22 -8.64 -0.99
CA GLY A 268 9.40 -7.80 -1.02
C GLY A 268 10.70 -8.60 -0.97
N THR A 269 11.72 -8.12 -1.65
CA THR A 269 13.06 -8.73 -1.63
C THR A 269 13.86 -8.32 -0.37
N TYR A 270 14.88 -9.10 -0.01
CA TYR A 270 15.76 -8.74 1.11
C TYR A 270 16.55 -7.45 0.84
N LEU A 271 17.04 -6.80 1.90
CA LEU A 271 17.68 -5.49 1.79
C LEU A 271 19.20 -5.50 2.02
N PRO A 272 19.95 -4.57 1.40
CA PRO A 272 21.37 -4.36 1.68
C PRO A 272 21.67 -4.08 3.16
N VAL A 273 22.84 -4.51 3.61
CA VAL A 273 23.23 -4.62 5.04
C VAL A 273 23.05 -3.35 5.88
N ARG A 274 23.18 -2.15 5.29
CA ARG A 274 22.96 -0.87 6.01
C ARG A 274 21.55 -0.71 6.56
N ARG A 275 20.60 -1.45 5.98
CA ARG A 275 19.18 -1.50 6.31
C ARG A 275 18.71 -2.95 6.27
N ALA A 276 19.53 -3.86 6.79
CA ALA A 276 19.32 -5.30 6.71
C ALA A 276 17.91 -5.70 7.15
N ARG A 277 17.18 -6.34 6.25
CA ARG A 277 15.83 -6.86 6.44
C ARG A 277 15.69 -8.11 5.57
N ALA A 278 14.92 -9.08 6.06
CA ALA A 278 14.60 -10.29 5.32
C ALA A 278 13.61 -9.99 4.17
N GLU A 279 13.21 -11.03 3.44
CA GLU A 279 12.13 -10.94 2.47
C GLU A 279 10.81 -10.46 3.11
N ASN A 280 9.83 -10.04 2.30
CA ASN A 280 8.51 -9.53 2.72
C ASN A 280 8.58 -8.38 3.74
N GLU A 281 9.54 -7.49 3.57
CA GLU A 281 9.64 -6.24 4.31
C GLU A 281 9.40 -5.06 3.37
N LEU A 282 8.74 -4.00 3.84
CA LEU A 282 8.27 -2.88 3.00
C LEU A 282 9.36 -2.28 2.12
N GLY A 283 10.59 -2.20 2.63
CA GLY A 283 11.70 -1.64 1.85
C GLY A 283 12.01 -2.41 0.56
N GLY A 284 11.58 -3.67 0.45
CA GLY A 284 11.79 -4.53 -0.69
C GLY A 284 10.58 -4.68 -1.62
N VAL A 285 9.44 -4.07 -1.29
CA VAL A 285 8.19 -4.11 -2.08
C VAL A 285 8.31 -3.09 -3.23
N PRO A 286 8.26 -3.51 -4.50
CA PRO A 286 8.28 -2.59 -5.64
C PRO A 286 7.01 -1.75 -5.74
N PHE A 287 7.09 -0.60 -6.40
CA PHE A 287 5.96 0.29 -6.62
C PHE A 287 4.85 -0.36 -7.44
N GLY A 288 5.20 -1.14 -8.47
CA GLY A 288 4.26 -1.92 -9.25
C GLY A 288 3.54 -2.98 -8.42
N PHE A 289 4.21 -3.63 -7.47
CA PHE A 289 3.53 -4.56 -6.55
C PHE A 289 2.58 -3.83 -5.62
N MET A 290 2.94 -2.65 -5.10
CA MET A 290 2.02 -1.86 -4.28
C MET A 290 0.75 -1.47 -5.06
N ALA A 291 0.92 -1.12 -6.34
CA ALA A 291 -0.19 -0.84 -7.25
C ALA A 291 -1.08 -2.09 -7.47
N ASP A 292 -0.48 -3.27 -7.61
CA ASP A 292 -1.22 -4.53 -7.81
C ASP A 292 -1.85 -5.09 -6.54
N ILE A 293 -1.24 -4.86 -5.38
CA ILE A 293 -1.80 -5.18 -4.06
C ILE A 293 -3.10 -4.38 -3.87
N CYS A 294 -3.10 -3.09 -4.21
CA CYS A 294 -4.30 -2.28 -4.17
C CYS A 294 -5.32 -2.78 -5.19
N GLN A 295 -6.57 -2.95 -4.74
CA GLN A 295 -7.65 -3.53 -5.52
C GLN A 295 -8.63 -2.49 -6.07
N SER A 296 -8.31 -1.19 -5.97
CA SER A 296 -9.20 -0.17 -6.54
C SER A 296 -9.40 -0.34 -8.04
N SER A 297 -8.38 -0.74 -8.81
CA SER A 297 -8.50 -0.82 -10.29
C SER A 297 -9.50 -1.86 -10.80
N ARG A 298 -9.92 -2.82 -9.97
CA ARG A 298 -10.98 -3.78 -10.32
C ARG A 298 -12.38 -3.35 -9.89
N VAL A 299 -12.49 -2.36 -9.01
CA VAL A 299 -13.78 -1.83 -8.51
C VAL A 299 -14.11 -0.47 -9.15
N ASN A 300 -13.10 0.37 -9.34
CA ASN A 300 -13.18 1.72 -9.87
C ASN A 300 -12.45 1.80 -11.22
N ALA A 301 -12.67 0.82 -12.10
CA ALA A 301 -11.97 0.69 -13.38
C ALA A 301 -12.19 1.91 -14.30
N ASP A 302 -13.40 2.50 -14.26
CA ASP A 302 -13.77 3.66 -15.09
C ASP A 302 -13.28 5.01 -14.52
N ASP A 303 -12.70 5.02 -13.31
CA ASP A 303 -12.13 6.21 -12.69
C ASP A 303 -10.62 6.01 -12.45
N PRO A 304 -9.78 6.38 -13.44
CA PRO A 304 -8.33 6.20 -13.33
C PRO A 304 -7.71 7.09 -12.24
N VAL A 305 -8.35 8.21 -11.88
CA VAL A 305 -7.88 9.06 -10.77
C VAL A 305 -8.14 8.35 -9.44
N ARG A 306 -9.36 7.85 -9.21
CA ARG A 306 -9.71 7.10 -7.99
C ARG A 306 -8.78 5.91 -7.79
N SER A 307 -8.60 5.11 -8.83
CA SER A 307 -7.72 3.94 -8.78
C SER A 307 -6.26 4.27 -8.51
N THR A 308 -5.77 5.38 -9.06
CA THR A 308 -4.42 5.87 -8.81
C THR A 308 -4.24 6.38 -7.38
N LEU A 309 -5.18 7.18 -6.88
CA LEU A 309 -5.05 7.82 -5.58
C LEU A 309 -5.31 6.86 -4.40
N ASP A 310 -6.05 5.78 -4.62
CA ASP A 310 -6.13 4.69 -3.64
C ASP A 310 -4.77 3.96 -3.50
N VAL A 311 -4.00 3.83 -4.60
CA VAL A 311 -2.60 3.35 -4.53
C VAL A 311 -1.70 4.35 -3.79
N VAL A 312 -1.86 5.65 -4.05
CA VAL A 312 -1.11 6.69 -3.32
C VAL A 312 -1.40 6.62 -1.83
N ALA A 313 -2.67 6.49 -1.42
CA ALA A 313 -3.06 6.40 -0.03
C ALA A 313 -2.43 5.19 0.69
N LEU A 314 -2.55 4.00 0.08
CA LEU A 314 -1.95 2.78 0.62
C LEU A 314 -0.42 2.91 0.70
N GLY A 315 0.20 3.35 -0.39
CA GLY A 315 1.65 3.55 -0.48
C GLY A 315 2.17 4.57 0.54
N ALA A 316 1.51 5.72 0.70
CA ALA A 316 1.92 6.75 1.65
C ALA A 316 1.78 6.27 3.10
N ALA A 317 0.67 5.61 3.44
CA ALA A 317 0.48 5.05 4.78
C ALA A 317 1.58 4.02 5.12
N LEU A 318 1.93 3.14 4.18
CA LEU A 318 2.89 2.07 4.42
C LEU A 318 4.34 2.53 4.30
N TYR A 319 4.71 3.18 3.21
CA TYR A 319 6.09 3.59 2.94
C TYR A 319 6.55 4.75 3.83
N ASP A 320 5.70 5.74 4.09
CA ASP A 320 6.11 6.89 4.90
C ASP A 320 5.89 6.66 6.39
N GLN A 321 4.72 6.17 6.82
CA GLN A 321 4.45 6.05 8.26
C GLN A 321 5.11 4.81 8.87
N ILE A 322 4.91 3.64 8.27
CA ILE A 322 5.44 2.40 8.82
C ILE A 322 6.92 2.27 8.43
N TRP A 323 7.25 2.23 7.14
CA TRP A 323 8.62 1.96 6.70
C TRP A 323 9.61 3.08 7.10
N LEU A 324 9.47 4.28 6.56
CA LEU A 324 10.38 5.38 6.87
C LEU A 324 10.19 5.88 8.31
N GLY A 325 8.94 6.01 8.75
CA GLY A 325 8.56 6.57 10.05
C GLY A 325 8.80 5.65 11.25
N SER A 326 8.96 4.35 11.03
CA SER A 326 9.26 3.37 12.08
C SER A 326 10.50 2.53 11.78
N TYR A 327 10.48 1.68 10.75
CA TYR A 327 11.59 0.72 10.48
C TYR A 327 12.94 1.40 10.27
N MET A 328 12.93 2.60 9.69
CA MET A 328 14.12 3.37 9.33
C MET A 328 14.36 4.59 10.23
N SER A 329 13.49 4.83 11.21
CA SER A 329 13.59 5.96 12.14
C SER A 329 12.93 5.65 13.49
N GLY A 330 11.64 5.93 13.67
CA GLY A 330 10.89 5.74 14.91
C GLY A 330 10.48 7.04 15.62
N GLY A 331 9.74 6.90 16.72
CA GLY A 331 9.25 8.02 17.54
C GLY A 331 7.87 8.50 17.11
N VAL A 332 7.68 9.83 17.07
CA VAL A 332 6.43 10.46 16.59
C VAL A 332 6.18 10.15 15.11
N GLY A 333 7.24 9.85 14.36
CA GLY A 333 7.12 9.39 12.99
C GLY A 333 6.63 10.47 12.02
N PHE A 334 5.98 10.03 10.94
CA PHE A 334 5.75 10.81 9.73
C PHE A 334 4.29 10.84 9.27
N THR A 335 3.35 10.74 10.20
CA THR A 335 1.90 10.72 9.88
C THR A 335 1.49 11.84 8.94
N GLN A 336 1.86 13.09 9.25
CA GLN A 336 1.40 14.24 8.44
C GLN A 336 2.12 14.37 7.09
N TYR A 337 3.29 13.76 6.91
CA TYR A 337 3.89 13.65 5.58
C TYR A 337 3.01 12.77 4.69
N ALA A 338 2.57 11.62 5.23
CA ALA A 338 1.72 10.67 4.52
C ALA A 338 0.29 11.19 4.32
N THR A 339 -0.36 11.73 5.37
CA THR A 339 -1.77 12.12 5.31
C THR A 339 -2.04 13.19 4.26
N ALA A 340 -1.06 14.06 3.99
CA ALA A 340 -1.20 15.07 2.93
C ALA A 340 -1.57 14.48 1.57
N ALA A 341 -1.20 13.22 1.30
CA ALA A 341 -1.50 12.53 0.05
C ALA A 341 -2.83 11.77 0.05
N TYR A 342 -3.56 11.68 1.18
CA TYR A 342 -4.83 10.95 1.27
C TYR A 342 -5.91 11.60 2.15
N THR A 343 -5.72 12.87 2.52
CA THR A 343 -6.70 13.63 3.28
C THR A 343 -7.12 14.91 2.57
N ASP A 344 -8.30 15.39 2.92
CA ASP A 344 -8.87 16.68 2.57
C ASP A 344 -9.14 16.88 1.07
N ASP A 345 -9.16 15.79 0.29
CA ASP A 345 -9.39 15.79 -1.16
C ASP A 345 -8.50 16.77 -1.95
N VAL A 346 -7.32 17.12 -1.40
CA VAL A 346 -6.40 18.08 -2.01
C VAL A 346 -5.71 17.46 -3.22
N LEU A 347 -5.10 16.29 -3.05
CA LEU A 347 -4.48 15.56 -4.16
C LEU A 347 -5.54 15.12 -5.18
N ASP A 348 -6.74 14.76 -4.70
CA ASP A 348 -7.90 14.47 -5.55
C ASP A 348 -8.22 15.67 -6.46
N ASP A 349 -8.43 16.87 -5.91
CA ASP A 349 -8.70 18.08 -6.70
C ASP A 349 -7.65 18.29 -7.81
N PHE A 350 -6.38 18.24 -7.46
CA PHE A 350 -5.29 18.53 -8.40
C PHE A 350 -5.17 17.48 -9.50
N THR A 351 -5.40 16.21 -9.15
CA THR A 351 -5.29 15.09 -10.10
C THR A 351 -6.50 15.01 -11.02
N TYR A 352 -7.71 15.30 -10.53
CA TYR A 352 -8.89 15.41 -11.39
C TYR A 352 -8.76 16.58 -12.37
N TYR A 353 -8.28 17.75 -11.91
CA TYR A 353 -7.98 18.87 -12.81
C TYR A 353 -7.01 18.47 -13.92
N GLY A 354 -5.92 17.76 -13.58
CA GLY A 354 -4.93 17.34 -14.56
C GLY A 354 -5.44 16.27 -15.53
N LYS A 355 -6.29 15.35 -15.07
CA LYS A 355 -6.99 14.39 -15.94
C LYS A 355 -7.90 15.11 -16.94
N ASP A 356 -8.74 16.04 -16.47
CA ASP A 356 -9.64 16.82 -17.32
C ASP A 356 -8.87 17.65 -18.36
N TYR A 357 -7.75 18.27 -17.95
CA TYR A 357 -6.86 18.99 -18.87
C TYR A 357 -6.32 18.08 -19.98
N VAL A 358 -5.92 16.86 -19.64
CA VAL A 358 -5.39 15.89 -20.59
C VAL A 358 -6.46 15.47 -21.60
N GLU A 359 -7.64 15.11 -21.13
CA GLU A 359 -8.76 14.70 -22.01
C GLU A 359 -9.15 15.83 -22.97
N ASP A 360 -9.29 17.05 -22.46
CA ASP A 360 -9.66 18.21 -23.26
C ASP A 360 -8.61 18.54 -24.33
N LYS A 361 -7.32 18.40 -24.00
CA LYS A 361 -6.22 18.84 -24.86
C LYS A 361 -5.82 17.79 -25.89
N TYR A 362 -5.70 16.53 -25.47
CA TYR A 362 -5.20 15.44 -26.30
C TYR A 362 -6.31 14.60 -26.93
N GLY A 363 -7.58 14.89 -26.61
CA GLY A 363 -8.75 14.21 -27.19
C GLY A 363 -9.05 12.86 -26.56
N GLY A 364 -8.43 12.56 -25.41
CA GLY A 364 -8.56 11.30 -24.69
C GLY A 364 -7.34 11.05 -23.80
N LEU A 365 -7.46 10.05 -22.93
CA LEU A 365 -6.32 9.53 -22.16
C LEU A 365 -5.44 8.68 -23.08
N THR A 366 -4.14 8.64 -22.79
CA THR A 366 -3.13 7.82 -23.50
C THR A 366 -2.88 8.19 -24.98
N GLU A 367 -3.46 9.28 -25.46
CA GLU A 367 -3.34 9.77 -26.84
C GLU A 367 -2.18 10.76 -27.05
N ALA A 368 -1.57 11.26 -25.97
CA ALA A 368 -0.49 12.23 -26.06
C ALA A 368 0.83 11.57 -26.50
N PRO A 369 1.67 12.25 -27.30
CA PRO A 369 3.01 11.76 -27.62
C PRO A 369 3.84 11.46 -26.36
N ASN A 370 4.38 10.25 -26.27
CA ASN A 370 5.25 9.86 -25.15
C ASN A 370 6.65 10.47 -25.27
N ASN A 371 6.77 11.78 -25.03
CA ASN A 371 8.02 12.54 -25.16
C ASN A 371 8.09 13.73 -24.18
N MET A 372 9.19 14.48 -24.25
CA MET A 372 9.44 15.62 -23.35
C MET A 372 8.49 16.80 -23.57
N ASP A 373 7.90 16.96 -24.77
CA ASP A 373 6.96 18.07 -25.02
C ASP A 373 5.70 17.88 -24.18
N THR A 374 5.18 16.65 -24.09
CA THR A 374 4.04 16.34 -23.21
C THR A 374 4.40 16.45 -21.73
N VAL A 375 5.63 16.10 -21.33
CA VAL A 375 6.11 16.30 -19.96
C VAL A 375 6.14 17.79 -19.60
N LEU A 376 6.70 18.63 -20.47
CA LEU A 376 6.77 20.07 -20.26
C LEU A 376 5.39 20.72 -20.26
N ASP A 377 4.47 20.19 -21.05
CA ASP A 377 3.11 20.71 -21.16
C ASP A 377 2.26 20.36 -19.92
N VAL A 378 1.94 19.08 -19.76
CA VAL A 378 1.05 18.60 -18.70
C VAL A 378 1.68 18.78 -17.33
N GLY A 379 2.97 18.47 -17.21
CA GLY A 379 3.69 18.60 -15.94
C GLY A 379 3.75 20.05 -15.44
N SER A 380 3.93 21.02 -16.34
CA SER A 380 3.94 22.44 -15.94
C SER A 380 2.54 22.96 -15.62
N GLU A 381 1.54 22.68 -16.47
CA GLU A 381 0.16 23.16 -16.27
C GLU A 381 -0.37 22.74 -14.88
N VAL A 382 -0.27 21.44 -14.58
CA VAL A 382 -0.82 20.89 -13.32
C VAL A 382 -0.01 21.38 -12.12
N SER A 383 1.31 21.54 -12.28
CA SER A 383 2.14 22.11 -11.21
C SER A 383 1.73 23.55 -10.89
N PHE A 384 1.51 24.39 -11.90
CA PHE A 384 1.08 25.77 -11.71
C PHE A 384 -0.32 25.87 -11.13
N TYR A 385 -1.28 25.08 -11.64
CA TYR A 385 -2.61 24.99 -11.05
C TYR A 385 -2.55 24.70 -9.55
N ALA A 386 -1.80 23.66 -9.15
CA ALA A 386 -1.69 23.24 -7.76
C ALA A 386 -1.00 24.30 -6.89
N LEU A 387 0.06 24.95 -7.40
CA LEU A 387 0.75 26.06 -6.72
C LEU A 387 -0.20 27.25 -6.52
N GLU A 388 -0.98 27.61 -7.53
CA GLU A 388 -1.99 28.66 -7.45
C GLU A 388 -3.03 28.37 -6.36
N GLN A 389 -3.44 27.12 -6.16
CA GLN A 389 -4.40 26.79 -5.10
C GLN A 389 -3.84 27.11 -3.71
N TYR A 390 -2.55 26.87 -3.46
CA TYR A 390 -1.92 27.25 -2.20
C TYR A 390 -1.73 28.77 -2.04
N GLU A 391 -1.73 29.53 -3.13
CA GLU A 391 -1.62 31.00 -3.13
C GLU A 391 -2.98 31.69 -2.97
N GLU A 392 -4.03 31.11 -3.55
CA GLU A 392 -5.41 31.59 -3.50
C GLU A 392 -6.12 31.23 -2.19
N TYR A 393 -5.82 30.06 -1.62
CA TYR A 393 -6.47 29.54 -0.42
C TYR A 393 -5.47 29.39 0.74
N PRO A 394 -5.23 30.44 1.55
CA PRO A 394 -4.36 30.36 2.71
C PRO A 394 -4.71 29.25 3.70
N ALA A 395 -6.00 28.88 3.83
CA ALA A 395 -6.42 27.73 4.65
C ALA A 395 -5.83 26.40 4.15
N LEU A 396 -5.70 26.23 2.84
CA LEU A 396 -5.07 25.07 2.23
C LEU A 396 -3.55 25.07 2.50
N LEU A 397 -2.90 26.22 2.36
CA LEU A 397 -1.47 26.39 2.70
C LEU A 397 -1.20 26.16 4.20
N GLU A 398 -2.12 26.57 5.06
CA GLU A 398 -2.11 26.35 6.51
C GLU A 398 -2.29 24.86 6.83
N THR A 399 -3.14 24.14 6.07
CA THR A 399 -3.36 22.68 6.20
C THR A 399 -2.11 21.89 5.80
N HIS A 400 -1.55 22.15 4.62
CA HIS A 400 -0.26 21.61 4.19
C HIS A 400 0.87 22.57 4.54
N PHE A 401 1.05 22.81 5.85
CA PHE A 401 2.03 23.76 6.36
C PHE A 401 3.48 23.38 6.02
N GLY A 402 3.76 22.08 5.92
CA GLY A 402 5.07 21.54 5.54
C GLY A 402 5.31 21.67 4.04
N GLY A 403 6.45 22.25 3.66
CA GLY A 403 6.80 22.37 2.24
C GLY A 403 6.89 21.02 1.50
N SER A 404 7.30 19.97 2.20
CA SER A 404 7.34 18.60 1.66
C SER A 404 5.96 18.02 1.37
N GLN A 405 4.95 18.33 2.19
CA GLN A 405 3.57 17.90 1.94
C GLN A 405 3.08 18.48 0.61
N ARG A 406 3.31 19.78 0.41
CA ARG A 406 2.95 20.45 -0.84
C ARG A 406 3.75 19.93 -2.02
N ALA A 407 5.07 19.79 -1.86
CA ALA A 407 5.94 19.31 -2.92
C ALA A 407 5.54 17.93 -3.45
N SER A 408 5.24 17.00 -2.52
CA SER A 408 4.70 15.69 -2.82
C SER A 408 3.39 15.80 -3.61
N VAL A 409 2.37 16.48 -3.05
CA VAL A 409 1.02 16.52 -3.63
C VAL A 409 0.99 17.21 -4.99
N ILE A 410 1.74 18.30 -5.17
CA ILE A 410 1.87 19.00 -6.46
C ILE A 410 2.48 18.07 -7.50
N SER A 411 3.60 17.41 -7.16
CA SER A 411 4.35 16.61 -8.12
C SER A 411 3.67 15.27 -8.41
N ALA A 412 2.91 14.74 -7.45
CA ALA A 412 2.05 13.57 -7.63
C ALA A 412 0.99 13.85 -8.69
N ALA A 413 0.24 14.96 -8.54
CA ALA A 413 -0.76 15.36 -9.51
C ALA A 413 -0.15 15.56 -10.91
N ALA A 414 0.99 16.26 -11.01
CA ALA A 414 1.68 16.49 -12.28
C ALA A 414 2.17 15.18 -12.94
N GLY A 415 2.76 14.28 -12.14
CA GLY A 415 3.27 12.99 -12.59
C GLY A 415 2.16 12.05 -13.05
N CYS A 416 1.10 11.90 -12.25
CA CYS A 416 -0.06 11.08 -12.59
C CYS A 416 -0.75 11.60 -13.86
N SER A 417 -0.97 12.91 -13.97
CA SER A 417 -1.61 13.52 -15.14
C SER A 417 -0.80 13.31 -16.41
N THR A 418 0.52 13.46 -16.35
CA THR A 418 1.39 13.19 -17.50
C THR A 418 1.39 11.70 -17.87
N ALA A 419 1.32 10.81 -16.89
CA ALA A 419 1.19 9.38 -17.14
C ALA A 419 -0.17 9.02 -17.75
N PHE A 420 -1.26 9.66 -17.33
CA PHE A 420 -2.57 9.53 -17.97
C PHE A 420 -2.53 9.98 -19.44
N ALA A 421 -1.81 11.06 -19.73
CA ALA A 421 -1.67 11.58 -21.09
C ALA A 421 -0.93 10.62 -22.02
N THR A 422 0.19 10.08 -21.55
CA THR A 422 1.15 9.32 -22.38
C THR A 422 0.94 7.82 -22.35
N GLY A 423 0.16 7.32 -21.39
CA GLY A 423 0.12 5.89 -21.09
C GLY A 423 1.49 5.34 -20.72
N ASN A 424 2.37 6.11 -20.07
CA ASN A 424 3.71 5.64 -19.67
C ASN A 424 4.18 6.22 -18.33
N ALA A 425 4.63 5.34 -17.41
CA ALA A 425 5.01 5.76 -16.05
C ALA A 425 6.35 6.53 -16.03
N GLN A 426 7.21 6.30 -17.02
CA GLN A 426 8.54 6.90 -17.06
C GLN A 426 8.50 8.38 -17.44
N THR A 427 7.58 8.78 -18.32
CA THR A 427 7.31 10.19 -18.60
C THR A 427 6.50 10.85 -17.49
N GLY A 428 5.57 10.11 -16.85
CA GLY A 428 4.98 10.54 -15.58
C GLY A 428 6.02 10.89 -14.52
N LEU A 429 7.03 10.03 -14.34
CA LEU A 429 8.14 10.28 -13.42
C LEU A 429 8.98 11.50 -13.82
N SER A 430 9.14 11.77 -15.12
CA SER A 430 9.80 13.00 -15.58
C SER A 430 9.03 14.25 -15.15
N ALA A 431 7.70 14.22 -15.24
CA ALA A 431 6.85 15.33 -14.83
C ALA A 431 6.83 15.54 -13.31
N TRP A 432 6.94 14.48 -12.51
CA TRP A 432 7.18 14.61 -11.06
C TRP A 432 8.41 15.49 -10.80
N TYR A 433 9.55 15.16 -11.41
CA TYR A 433 10.78 15.92 -11.18
C TYR A 433 10.71 17.35 -11.74
N LEU A 434 10.03 17.55 -12.88
CA LEU A 434 9.76 18.88 -13.39
C LEU A 434 8.94 19.71 -12.38
N GLY A 435 7.87 19.14 -11.81
CA GLY A 435 7.05 19.80 -10.80
C GLY A 435 7.85 20.24 -9.58
N MET A 436 8.80 19.40 -9.13
CA MET A 436 9.74 19.76 -8.06
C MET A 436 10.59 20.97 -8.40
N TYR A 437 11.12 21.07 -9.62
CA TYR A 437 11.95 22.20 -10.06
C TYR A 437 11.14 23.49 -10.18
N LEU A 438 9.95 23.42 -10.78
CA LEU A 438 9.05 24.56 -10.93
C LEU A 438 8.60 25.11 -9.57
N HIS A 439 8.17 24.23 -8.66
CA HIS A 439 7.79 24.63 -7.30
C HIS A 439 8.96 25.30 -6.56
N LYS A 440 10.15 24.70 -6.65
CA LYS A 440 11.36 25.25 -6.00
C LYS A 440 11.65 26.66 -6.46
N GLU A 441 11.54 26.92 -7.76
CA GLU A 441 11.81 28.24 -8.33
C GLU A 441 10.69 29.24 -8.01
N GLN A 442 9.41 28.82 -8.06
CA GLN A 442 8.27 29.69 -7.81
C GLN A 442 8.20 30.19 -6.36
N HIS A 443 8.41 29.31 -5.37
CA HIS A 443 8.27 29.67 -3.95
C HIS A 443 9.61 29.88 -3.23
N SER A 444 10.73 29.73 -3.95
CA SER A 444 12.10 29.78 -3.40
C SER A 444 12.29 28.83 -2.20
N ARG A 445 11.52 27.73 -2.20
CA ARG A 445 11.51 26.68 -1.18
C ARG A 445 10.89 25.42 -1.78
N LEU A 446 11.16 24.29 -1.16
CA LEU A 446 10.55 23.01 -1.54
C LEU A 446 10.18 22.24 -0.28
N GLY A 447 10.92 21.20 0.08
CA GLY A 447 10.72 20.38 1.27
C GLY A 447 11.72 20.63 2.40
N PHE A 448 11.79 19.65 3.32
CA PHE A 448 12.77 19.63 4.41
C PHE A 448 14.21 19.46 3.89
N TYR A 449 15.20 19.54 4.80
CA TYR A 449 16.60 19.33 4.46
C TYR A 449 16.85 17.95 3.85
N GLY A 450 17.28 17.91 2.59
CA GLY A 450 17.55 16.67 1.86
C GLY A 450 16.30 15.99 1.29
N TYR A 451 15.12 16.63 1.37
CA TYR A 451 13.90 16.16 0.69
C TYR A 451 14.16 15.89 -0.79
N ASP A 452 14.82 16.84 -1.46
CA ASP A 452 15.03 16.83 -2.89
C ASP A 452 16.29 16.09 -3.35
N LEU A 453 16.88 15.23 -2.50
CA LEU A 453 18.00 14.38 -2.90
C LEU A 453 17.68 13.61 -4.18
N GLN A 454 16.57 12.86 -4.16
CA GLN A 454 16.15 12.09 -5.31
C GLN A 454 15.66 12.94 -6.47
N ASP A 455 15.09 14.12 -6.18
CA ASP A 455 14.57 15.01 -7.21
C ASP A 455 15.71 15.72 -7.96
N GLN A 456 16.81 16.08 -7.30
CA GLN A 456 18.01 16.61 -7.97
C GLN A 456 18.72 15.54 -8.82
N CYS A 457 18.70 14.27 -8.38
CA CYS A 457 19.15 13.14 -9.21
C CYS A 457 18.13 12.76 -10.29
N GLY A 458 16.88 13.20 -10.15
CA GLY A 458 15.71 12.62 -10.79
C GLY A 458 15.78 12.64 -12.30
N ALA A 459 15.85 13.84 -12.89
CA ALA A 459 15.84 14.00 -14.35
C ALA A 459 16.95 13.21 -15.06
N ALA A 460 18.16 13.14 -14.48
CA ALA A 460 19.25 12.36 -15.04
C ALA A 460 18.99 10.85 -14.97
N ASN A 461 18.34 10.39 -13.90
CA ASN A 461 18.12 8.99 -13.60
C ASN A 461 16.81 8.42 -14.15
N VAL A 462 15.90 9.24 -14.70
CA VAL A 462 14.67 8.72 -15.34
C VAL A 462 15.07 7.80 -16.49
N PHE A 463 15.71 8.31 -17.54
CA PHE A 463 16.03 7.52 -18.73
C PHE A 463 17.46 6.98 -18.73
N SER A 464 18.11 6.94 -17.56
CA SER A 464 19.39 6.26 -17.41
C SER A 464 19.22 4.76 -17.70
N ILE A 465 20.26 4.14 -18.24
CA ILE A 465 20.35 2.69 -18.46
C ILE A 465 21.55 2.09 -17.71
N ARG A 466 22.12 2.86 -16.78
CA ARG A 466 23.28 2.47 -15.99
C ARG A 466 22.85 1.54 -14.86
N ASN A 467 23.81 0.80 -14.33
CA ASN A 467 23.66 -0.28 -13.36
C ASN A 467 22.68 -0.01 -12.20
N ASP A 468 22.88 1.06 -11.43
CA ASP A 468 22.08 1.40 -10.24
C ASP A 468 21.24 2.67 -10.41
N GLU A 469 21.11 3.15 -11.65
CA GLU A 469 20.31 4.32 -12.02
C GLU A 469 19.14 3.93 -12.94
N GLY A 470 19.32 3.00 -13.86
CA GLY A 470 18.33 2.70 -14.89
C GLY A 470 17.36 1.62 -14.49
N LEU A 471 16.07 1.98 -14.34
CA LEU A 471 14.99 1.03 -14.06
C LEU A 471 13.62 1.65 -14.40
N PRO A 472 12.68 0.95 -15.05
CA PRO A 472 11.29 1.38 -15.15
C PRO A 472 10.66 1.62 -13.78
N LEU A 473 9.76 2.61 -13.67
CA LEU A 473 9.22 3.04 -12.38
C LEU A 473 8.52 1.90 -11.62
N GLU A 474 7.77 1.05 -12.32
CA GLU A 474 7.02 -0.08 -11.77
C GLU A 474 7.94 -1.05 -11.03
N MET A 475 9.19 -1.18 -11.48
CA MET A 475 10.23 -2.04 -10.89
C MET A 475 11.05 -1.34 -9.80
N ARG A 476 10.97 0.00 -9.69
CA ARG A 476 11.60 0.73 -8.60
C ARG A 476 10.85 0.46 -7.29
N GLY A 477 11.44 0.91 -6.19
CA GLY A 477 10.87 0.77 -4.88
C GLY A 477 11.73 1.48 -3.84
N PRO A 478 11.44 1.31 -2.55
CA PRO A 478 12.19 1.96 -1.48
C PRO A 478 13.66 1.57 -1.41
N ASN A 479 14.09 0.50 -2.11
CA ASN A 479 15.49 0.09 -2.18
C ASN A 479 16.29 0.74 -3.33
N TYR A 480 15.62 1.35 -4.32
CA TYR A 480 16.29 2.05 -5.43
C TYR A 480 17.13 3.22 -4.85
N PRO A 481 18.40 3.41 -5.28
CA PRO A 481 19.40 4.09 -4.44
C PRO A 481 19.03 5.49 -3.95
N ASN A 482 18.49 6.35 -4.82
CA ASN A 482 18.12 7.73 -4.44
C ASN A 482 16.80 7.80 -3.65
N TYR A 483 15.94 6.77 -3.69
CA TYR A 483 14.62 6.78 -3.02
C TYR A 483 14.66 6.33 -1.57
N ALA A 484 15.82 5.90 -1.10
CA ALA A 484 15.86 4.97 0.00
C ALA A 484 15.93 5.60 1.41
N MET A 485 15.55 6.87 1.53
CA MET A 485 15.77 7.68 2.74
C MET A 485 14.66 8.69 3.06
N ASN A 486 13.87 9.13 2.08
CA ASN A 486 13.09 10.37 2.21
C ASN A 486 11.58 10.13 2.05
N VAL A 487 10.79 10.75 2.92
CA VAL A 487 9.31 10.76 2.90
C VAL A 487 8.75 11.66 1.80
N GLY A 488 7.48 11.48 1.44
CA GLY A 488 6.73 12.29 0.46
C GLY A 488 7.06 11.97 -0.99
N HIS A 489 7.38 10.71 -1.27
CA HIS A 489 7.76 10.26 -2.62
C HIS A 489 7.29 8.83 -2.93
N GLN A 490 7.53 7.88 -2.03
CA GLN A 490 7.38 6.46 -2.34
C GLN A 490 5.93 6.03 -2.59
N GLY A 491 4.97 6.58 -1.84
CA GLY A 491 3.54 6.31 -2.07
C GLY A 491 3.04 6.92 -3.36
N GLU A 492 3.51 8.11 -3.65
CA GLU A 492 3.19 8.90 -4.82
C GLU A 492 3.79 8.27 -6.09
N TYR A 493 4.99 7.71 -6.01
CA TYR A 493 5.61 6.91 -7.06
C TYR A 493 4.84 5.63 -7.37
N ALA A 494 4.26 4.97 -6.36
CA ALA A 494 3.33 3.87 -6.59
C ALA A 494 2.07 4.34 -7.32
N GLY A 495 1.54 5.53 -6.98
CA GLY A 495 0.49 6.19 -7.75
C GLY A 495 0.89 6.43 -9.21
N ILE A 496 2.05 7.03 -9.47
CA ILE A 496 2.53 7.30 -10.84
C ILE A 496 2.78 5.99 -11.61
N ALA A 497 3.19 4.91 -10.93
CA ALA A 497 3.28 3.58 -11.53
C ALA A 497 1.89 3.03 -11.92
N GLN A 498 0.86 3.25 -11.11
CA GLN A 498 -0.52 2.85 -11.42
C GLN A 498 -1.18 3.72 -12.50
N ALA A 499 -0.89 5.02 -12.51
CA ALA A 499 -1.60 6.01 -13.31
C ALA A 499 -1.77 5.64 -14.79
N PRO A 500 -0.72 5.28 -15.53
CA PRO A 500 -0.86 4.99 -16.95
C PRO A 500 -1.57 3.65 -17.18
N HIS A 501 -1.44 2.68 -16.27
CA HIS A 501 -2.15 1.39 -16.33
C HIS A 501 -3.65 1.59 -16.10
N ALA A 502 -4.02 2.43 -15.12
CA ALA A 502 -5.41 2.79 -14.89
C ALA A 502 -6.03 3.49 -16.12
N ALA A 503 -5.31 4.41 -16.75
CA ALA A 503 -5.77 5.11 -17.95
C ALA A 503 -5.91 4.19 -19.18
N ARG A 504 -5.09 3.14 -19.30
CA ARG A 504 -5.19 2.14 -20.38
C ARG A 504 -6.26 1.08 -20.13
N GLY A 505 -6.80 0.98 -18.91
CA GLY A 505 -7.69 -0.10 -18.51
C GLY A 505 -6.97 -1.42 -18.23
N ASP A 506 -5.64 -1.39 -18.04
CA ASP A 506 -4.86 -2.60 -17.78
C ASP A 506 -5.32 -3.27 -16.48
N ALA A 507 -5.34 -4.60 -16.48
CA ALA A 507 -5.74 -5.39 -15.32
C ALA A 507 -4.72 -5.32 -14.17
N TRP A 508 -3.44 -5.12 -14.47
CA TRP A 508 -2.36 -5.00 -13.50
C TRP A 508 -1.31 -3.98 -13.95
N SER A 509 -0.48 -3.53 -13.01
CA SER A 509 0.64 -2.62 -13.20
C SER A 509 1.96 -3.34 -13.47
N PHE A 510 2.28 -4.40 -12.70
CA PHE A 510 3.56 -5.08 -12.85
C PHE A 510 3.51 -6.61 -12.73
N ASN A 511 2.71 -7.15 -11.81
CA ASN A 511 2.62 -8.59 -11.60
C ASN A 511 1.15 -9.08 -11.45
N PRO A 512 0.67 -9.89 -12.41
CA PRO A 512 -0.70 -10.41 -12.46
C PRO A 512 -1.00 -11.36 -11.29
N LEU A 513 0.00 -12.11 -10.81
CA LEU A 513 -0.15 -13.06 -9.72
C LEU A 513 -0.36 -12.31 -8.39
N VAL A 514 0.37 -11.22 -8.19
CA VAL A 514 0.15 -10.31 -7.05
C VAL A 514 -1.25 -9.69 -7.13
N LYS A 515 -1.68 -9.26 -8.32
CA LYS A 515 -3.01 -8.69 -8.53
C LYS A 515 -4.12 -9.62 -8.09
N ILE A 516 -4.09 -10.87 -8.57
CA ILE A 516 -5.11 -11.89 -8.26
C ILE A 516 -5.03 -12.29 -6.78
N ALA A 517 -3.84 -12.47 -6.22
CA ALA A 517 -3.69 -12.90 -4.83
C ALA A 517 -4.39 -11.93 -3.86
N PHE A 518 -4.36 -10.63 -4.11
CA PHE A 518 -5.01 -9.62 -3.25
C PHE A 518 -6.48 -9.35 -3.60
N ALA A 519 -7.02 -9.96 -4.65
CA ALA A 519 -8.46 -9.94 -4.96
C ALA A 519 -9.25 -10.92 -4.08
N ASP A 520 -8.90 -11.01 -2.79
CA ASP A 520 -9.43 -11.99 -1.86
C ASP A 520 -10.25 -11.33 -0.75
N LYS A 521 -11.55 -11.57 -0.75
CA LYS A 521 -12.49 -11.04 0.26
C LYS A 521 -12.29 -11.63 1.66
N ASN A 522 -11.47 -12.68 1.80
CA ASN A 522 -11.10 -13.25 3.10
C ASN A 522 -9.91 -12.55 3.78
N LEU A 523 -9.27 -11.60 3.10
CA LEU A 523 -8.32 -10.70 3.76
C LEU A 523 -9.04 -9.85 4.81
N VAL A 524 -8.31 -9.46 5.86
CA VAL A 524 -8.88 -8.71 6.98
C VAL A 524 -9.03 -7.24 6.59
N PHE A 525 -8.03 -6.70 5.89
CA PHE A 525 -8.07 -5.37 5.29
C PHE A 525 -8.69 -5.42 3.89
N ASP A 526 -9.67 -4.56 3.62
CA ASP A 526 -10.24 -4.42 2.28
C ASP A 526 -9.38 -3.52 1.39
N PHE A 527 -8.52 -4.17 0.60
CA PHE A 527 -7.63 -3.49 -0.35
C PHE A 527 -8.34 -2.77 -1.51
N SER A 528 -9.66 -2.92 -1.68
CA SER A 528 -10.42 -2.20 -2.72
C SER A 528 -10.80 -0.78 -2.32
N LYS A 529 -10.70 -0.45 -1.02
CA LYS A 529 -11.11 0.84 -0.45
C LYS A 529 -10.19 1.28 0.69
N PRO A 530 -8.87 1.43 0.45
CA PRO A 530 -7.89 1.65 1.51
C PRO A 530 -8.19 2.89 2.37
N ARG A 531 -8.68 3.97 1.77
CA ARG A 531 -9.03 5.21 2.50
C ARG A 531 -10.21 5.04 3.45
N GLU A 532 -11.22 4.26 3.07
CA GLU A 532 -12.35 3.94 3.95
C GLU A 532 -11.92 3.04 5.11
N GLU A 533 -11.04 2.07 4.87
CA GLU A 533 -10.50 1.22 5.94
C GLU A 533 -9.64 2.05 6.92
N PHE A 534 -8.82 2.98 6.43
CA PHE A 534 -8.09 3.90 7.30
C PHE A 534 -9.02 4.77 8.14
N ALA A 535 -10.17 5.18 7.60
CA ALA A 535 -11.19 5.94 8.31
C ALA A 535 -11.78 5.10 9.45
N LYS A 536 -12.19 3.85 9.17
CA LYS A 536 -12.65 2.90 10.21
C LYS A 536 -11.61 2.69 11.30
N GLY A 537 -10.34 2.55 10.91
CA GLY A 537 -9.23 2.41 11.85
C GLY A 537 -9.07 3.64 12.74
N ALA A 538 -9.24 4.86 12.19
CA ALA A 538 -9.14 6.10 12.93
C ALA A 538 -10.31 6.30 13.90
N LEU A 539 -11.51 5.85 13.51
CA LEU A 539 -12.70 5.82 14.37
C LEU A 539 -12.66 4.70 15.43
N ARG A 540 -11.65 3.81 15.39
CA ARG A 540 -11.50 2.62 16.24
C ARG A 540 -12.63 1.60 16.03
N GLU A 541 -13.10 1.49 14.78
CA GLU A 541 -14.18 0.59 14.33
C GLU A 541 -13.65 -0.60 13.52
N PHE A 542 -12.33 -0.66 13.30
CA PHE A 542 -11.66 -1.76 12.60
C PHE A 542 -11.23 -2.87 13.58
N GLU A 543 -11.50 -4.12 13.24
CA GLU A 543 -11.12 -5.31 14.01
C GLU A 543 -9.91 -6.00 13.38
N PRO A 544 -8.70 -5.89 13.97
CA PRO A 544 -7.51 -6.54 13.44
C PRO A 544 -7.42 -8.02 13.85
N SER A 545 -6.63 -8.78 13.09
CA SER A 545 -6.25 -10.15 13.43
C SER A 545 -4.97 -10.19 14.29
N GLY A 546 -4.70 -11.36 14.87
CA GLY A 546 -3.49 -11.59 15.68
C GLY A 546 -3.54 -11.02 17.10
N GLU A 547 -4.73 -10.63 17.57
CA GLU A 547 -4.92 -10.30 18.99
C GLU A 547 -4.70 -11.51 19.90
N ARG A 548 -4.32 -11.24 21.16
CA ARG A 548 -3.99 -12.29 22.16
C ARG A 548 -5.01 -12.40 23.29
N THR A 549 -6.18 -11.80 23.10
CA THR A 549 -7.24 -11.73 24.12
C THR A 549 -7.66 -13.13 24.59
N VAL A 550 -7.79 -14.10 23.67
CA VAL A 550 -8.19 -15.49 23.94
C VAL A 550 -7.27 -16.20 24.94
N ILE A 551 -5.99 -15.82 24.99
CA ILE A 551 -4.96 -16.46 25.84
C ILE A 551 -4.46 -15.55 26.98
N THR A 552 -5.19 -14.48 27.30
CA THR A 552 -4.87 -13.59 28.42
C THR A 552 -6.05 -13.43 29.38
N PRO A 553 -5.80 -13.15 30.68
CA PRO A 553 -6.89 -12.86 31.60
C PRO A 553 -7.73 -11.68 31.11
N ALA A 554 -9.06 -11.76 31.31
CA ALA A 554 -9.95 -10.63 31.09
C ALA A 554 -9.44 -9.41 31.88
N LYS A 555 -9.36 -8.26 31.19
CA LYS A 555 -8.85 -7.00 31.75
C LYS A 555 -9.98 -6.08 32.19
#